data_AF-A0A382M1C5-F1
#
_entry.id   AF-A0A382M1C5-F1
#
_cell.length_a   1.000
_cell.length_b   1.000
_cell.length_c   1.000
_cell.angle_alpha   90.00
_cell.angle_beta   90.00
_cell.angle_gamma   90.00
#
_symmetry.space_group_name_H-M   'P 1'
#
loop_
_entity.id
_entity.type
_entity.pdbx_description
1 polymer ?
#
loop_
_entity_poly.entity_id
_entity_poly.type
_entity_poly.pdbx_seq_one_letter_code
_entity_poly.pdbx_strand_id
1 'polypeptide(L)'
;MRLIATEVVDEAMLDQTVEIIRDRVDGLGVAEPEVSRIQQGVMVSLPGVDNPERALALVGTTAEMRFRPVCAVWTGGSGPSDGLDPAGAPMESCDRVLGGDAVPVMGPDGLTPPEADQPDHFVVLALDEERGGDHYLLGPSVLTGDGLSDADADFFDFEWQVGLTLKDGAEGIGAFNAVSAECFSGTAACPRQPGFTNGRLAIVLDGKVITAPQIRAPGFERDAIVISGGFDKQGAEDVALSLRYGALPVELEPENTQVVSATIGEDSLDAGIRAGIIGLALVAAFMLAYYR
;
A
#
# COMPACT_ATOMS: atom_id res chain seq x y z
N MET A 1 -10.13 2.56 -17.31
CA MET A 1 -9.13 3.52 -16.80
C MET A 1 -7.78 3.19 -17.39
N ARG A 2 -6.86 4.16 -17.47
CA ARG A 2 -5.48 3.93 -17.90
C ARG A 2 -4.57 4.08 -16.70
N LEU A 3 -3.70 3.11 -16.49
CA LEU A 3 -2.57 3.16 -15.57
C LEU A 3 -1.32 3.38 -16.41
N ILE A 4 -0.53 4.38 -16.08
CA ILE A 4 0.70 4.71 -16.81
C ILE A 4 1.89 4.46 -15.88
N ALA A 5 2.93 3.84 -16.43
CA ALA A 5 4.17 3.62 -15.70
C ALA A 5 4.88 4.94 -15.43
N THR A 6 5.41 5.10 -14.22
CA THR A 6 6.16 6.29 -13.80
C THR A 6 7.57 6.34 -14.40
N GLU A 7 8.07 5.21 -14.90
CA GLU A 7 9.41 5.05 -15.48
C GLU A 7 9.43 4.29 -16.82
N VAL A 8 10.62 4.18 -17.42
CA VAL A 8 10.79 3.46 -18.70
C VAL A 8 10.81 1.95 -18.43
N VAL A 9 9.80 1.26 -18.93
CA VAL A 9 9.58 -0.17 -18.66
C VAL A 9 9.92 -1.02 -19.89
N ASP A 10 10.50 -2.20 -19.65
CA ASP A 10 10.64 -3.24 -20.67
C ASP A 10 9.32 -4.00 -20.91
N GLU A 11 9.24 -4.75 -22.01
CA GLU A 11 8.01 -5.48 -22.34
C GLU A 11 7.72 -6.63 -21.37
N ALA A 12 8.75 -7.24 -20.76
CA ALA A 12 8.61 -8.39 -19.89
C ALA A 12 8.00 -8.01 -18.53
N MET A 13 8.44 -6.89 -17.95
CA MET A 13 7.88 -6.31 -16.74
C MET A 13 6.44 -5.85 -16.96
N LEU A 14 6.12 -5.25 -18.12
CA LEU A 14 4.73 -4.89 -18.45
C LEU A 14 3.83 -6.13 -18.54
N ASP A 15 4.33 -7.22 -19.12
CA ASP A 15 3.55 -8.46 -19.23
C ASP A 15 3.32 -9.09 -17.84
N GLN A 16 4.33 -9.11 -16.97
CA GLN A 16 4.19 -9.55 -15.58
C GLN A 16 3.23 -8.65 -14.78
N THR A 17 3.31 -7.34 -14.95
CA THR A 17 2.39 -6.37 -14.34
C THR A 17 0.94 -6.64 -14.76
N VAL A 18 0.70 -6.95 -16.05
CA VAL A 18 -0.64 -7.31 -16.54
C VAL A 18 -1.16 -8.58 -15.88
N GLU A 19 -0.31 -9.60 -15.68
CA GLU A 19 -0.69 -10.83 -14.99
C GLU A 19 -1.08 -10.56 -13.53
N ILE A 20 -0.26 -9.84 -12.78
CA ILE A 20 -0.55 -9.50 -11.37
C ILE A 20 -1.84 -8.68 -11.26
N ILE A 21 -2.04 -7.70 -12.15
CA ILE A 21 -3.25 -6.88 -12.19
C ILE A 21 -4.49 -7.74 -12.46
N ARG A 22 -4.41 -8.72 -13.38
CA ARG A 22 -5.52 -9.65 -13.63
C ARG A 22 -5.87 -10.43 -12.38
N ASP A 23 -4.86 -11.04 -11.74
CA ASP A 23 -5.07 -11.85 -10.54
C ASP A 23 -5.67 -11.02 -9.39
N ARG A 24 -5.24 -9.77 -9.21
CA ARG A 24 -5.82 -8.84 -8.23
C ARG A 24 -7.26 -8.48 -8.53
N VAL A 25 -7.57 -8.20 -9.79
CA VAL A 25 -8.94 -7.88 -10.20
C VAL A 25 -9.87 -9.08 -10.05
N ASP A 26 -9.39 -10.28 -10.37
CA ASP A 26 -10.13 -11.52 -10.12
C ASP A 26 -10.35 -11.71 -8.60
N GLY A 27 -9.35 -11.39 -7.78
CA GLY A 27 -9.44 -11.38 -6.32
C GLY A 27 -10.44 -10.37 -5.75
N LEU A 28 -10.75 -9.29 -6.47
CA LEU A 28 -11.83 -8.34 -6.13
C LEU A 28 -13.23 -8.87 -6.47
N GLY A 29 -13.34 -10.01 -7.17
CA GLY A 29 -14.61 -10.61 -7.55
C GLY A 29 -15.32 -9.89 -8.70
N VAL A 30 -14.58 -9.16 -9.53
CA VAL A 30 -15.13 -8.46 -10.70
C VAL A 30 -15.54 -9.45 -11.77
N ALA A 31 -16.75 -9.32 -12.31
CA ALA A 31 -17.22 -10.18 -13.38
C ALA A 31 -16.65 -9.70 -14.73
N GLU A 32 -15.82 -10.53 -15.36
CA GLU A 32 -15.26 -10.29 -16.71
C GLU A 32 -14.41 -9.01 -16.83
N PRO A 33 -13.31 -8.89 -16.07
CA PRO A 33 -12.42 -7.74 -16.21
C PRO A 33 -11.67 -7.75 -17.55
N GLU A 34 -11.49 -6.55 -18.12
CA GLU A 34 -10.65 -6.39 -19.30
C GLU A 34 -9.35 -5.70 -18.90
N VAL A 35 -8.24 -6.45 -18.97
CA VAL A 35 -6.88 -5.95 -18.69
C VAL A 35 -6.05 -6.10 -19.95
N SER A 36 -5.61 -4.97 -20.50
CA SER A 36 -4.82 -4.92 -21.73
C SER A 36 -3.63 -3.99 -21.59
N ARG A 37 -2.53 -4.32 -22.28
CA ARG A 37 -1.32 -3.51 -22.31
C ARG A 37 -1.48 -2.33 -23.28
N ILE A 38 -0.96 -1.18 -22.89
CA ILE A 38 -0.78 0.00 -23.74
C ILE A 38 0.71 0.36 -23.82
N GLN A 39 1.10 1.27 -24.72
CA GLN A 39 2.52 1.58 -24.99
C GLN A 39 3.34 2.01 -23.77
N GLN A 40 2.72 2.58 -22.74
CA GLN A 40 3.39 3.09 -21.53
C GLN A 40 2.65 2.66 -20.25
N GLY A 41 1.96 1.51 -20.26
CA GLY A 41 1.26 1.03 -19.07
C GLY A 41 0.15 0.03 -19.36
N VAL A 42 -0.90 0.04 -18.53
CA VAL A 42 -1.98 -0.95 -18.54
C VAL A 42 -3.34 -0.26 -18.59
N MET A 43 -4.21 -0.68 -19.49
CA MET A 43 -5.62 -0.31 -19.50
C MET A 43 -6.44 -1.36 -18.77
N VAL A 44 -7.18 -0.93 -17.76
CA VAL A 44 -8.02 -1.79 -16.92
C VAL A 44 -9.47 -1.31 -17.01
N SER A 45 -10.39 -2.24 -17.29
CA SER A 45 -11.84 -2.02 -17.26
C SER A 45 -12.46 -2.95 -16.22
N LEU A 46 -13.16 -2.35 -15.25
CA LEU A 46 -13.79 -3.05 -14.13
C LEU A 46 -15.32 -2.87 -14.21
N PRO A 47 -16.03 -3.68 -15.01
CA PRO A 47 -17.49 -3.59 -15.05
C PRO A 47 -18.11 -4.13 -13.75
N GLY A 48 -19.13 -3.45 -13.24
CA GLY A 48 -19.92 -3.95 -12.10
C GLY A 48 -19.29 -3.77 -10.72
N VAL A 49 -18.21 -2.97 -10.57
CA VAL A 49 -17.69 -2.56 -9.26
C VAL A 49 -18.43 -1.34 -8.71
N ASP A 50 -18.75 -1.36 -7.42
CA ASP A 50 -19.46 -0.26 -6.76
C ASP A 50 -18.65 1.04 -6.73
N ASN A 51 -17.33 0.92 -6.47
CA ASN A 51 -16.40 2.04 -6.43
C ASN A 51 -15.20 1.77 -7.34
N PRO A 52 -15.23 2.21 -8.61
CA PRO A 52 -14.15 1.98 -9.56
C PRO A 52 -12.85 2.66 -9.16
N GLU A 53 -12.90 3.85 -8.54
CA GLU A 53 -11.69 4.58 -8.12
C GLU A 53 -10.92 3.81 -7.04
N ARG A 54 -11.62 3.30 -6.03
CA ARG A 54 -11.01 2.45 -4.99
C ARG A 54 -10.46 1.17 -5.60
N ALA A 55 -11.25 0.47 -6.42
CA ALA A 55 -10.81 -0.78 -7.04
C ALA A 55 -9.56 -0.58 -7.91
N LEU A 56 -9.48 0.53 -8.64
CA LEU A 56 -8.30 0.90 -9.43
C LEU A 56 -7.09 1.23 -8.55
N ALA A 57 -7.28 1.97 -7.45
CA ALA A 57 -6.21 2.24 -6.50
C ALA A 57 -5.62 0.93 -5.98
N LEU A 58 -6.45 0.02 -5.47
CA LEU A 58 -6.00 -1.28 -4.93
C LEU A 58 -5.27 -2.14 -5.95
N VAL A 59 -5.73 -2.14 -7.20
CA VAL A 59 -5.12 -2.93 -8.27
C VAL A 59 -3.80 -2.32 -8.74
N GLY A 60 -3.71 -0.98 -8.76
CA GLY A 60 -2.55 -0.23 -9.22
C GLY A 60 -1.45 -0.02 -8.17
N THR A 61 -1.74 -0.20 -6.88
CA THR A 61 -0.76 -0.09 -5.78
C THR A 61 0.38 -1.08 -5.98
N THR A 62 1.65 -0.70 -5.77
CA THR A 62 2.77 -1.64 -5.92
C THR A 62 2.64 -2.80 -4.95
N ALA A 63 2.30 -2.54 -3.68
CA ALA A 63 2.25 -3.50 -2.59
C ALA A 63 3.63 -4.03 -2.17
N GLU A 64 4.62 -3.14 -2.19
CA GLU A 64 5.97 -3.48 -1.75
C GLU A 64 6.03 -3.58 -0.22
N MET A 65 6.02 -4.83 0.25
CA MET A 65 6.12 -5.13 1.67
C MET A 65 7.58 -5.28 2.10
N ARG A 66 7.94 -4.67 3.24
CA ARG A 66 9.26 -4.80 3.86
C ARG A 66 9.16 -4.99 5.37
N PHE A 67 9.97 -5.90 5.92
CA PHE A 67 10.15 -6.06 7.36
C PHE A 67 11.44 -5.36 7.80
N ARG A 68 11.32 -4.30 8.60
CA ARG A 68 12.44 -3.48 9.02
C ARG A 68 12.55 -3.39 10.54
N PRO A 69 13.72 -3.68 11.15
CA PRO A 69 13.93 -3.46 12.57
C PRO A 69 13.75 -1.99 12.95
N VAL A 70 13.12 -1.73 14.11
CA VAL A 70 12.93 -0.36 14.61
C VAL A 70 14.14 0.06 15.44
N CYS A 71 14.88 1.05 14.95
CA CYS A 71 16.05 1.61 15.63
C CYS A 71 15.66 2.69 16.65
N ALA A 72 14.73 3.58 16.29
CA ALA A 72 14.24 4.64 17.18
C ALA A 72 12.84 5.09 16.78
N VAL A 73 12.10 5.68 17.73
CA VAL A 73 10.83 6.37 17.47
C VAL A 73 10.78 7.70 18.19
N TRP A 74 10.23 8.72 17.52
CA TRP A 74 10.00 10.04 18.10
C TRP A 74 8.73 10.69 17.54
N THR A 75 8.21 11.68 18.26
CA THR A 75 7.02 12.46 17.87
C THR A 75 7.42 13.86 17.43
N GLY A 76 7.22 14.17 16.15
CA GLY A 76 7.44 15.49 15.57
C GLY A 76 8.91 15.97 15.52
N GLY A 77 9.18 16.91 14.60
CA GLY A 77 10.51 17.50 14.37
C GLY A 77 11.15 17.00 13.08
N SER A 78 11.95 17.86 12.43
CA SER A 78 12.78 17.46 11.30
C SER A 78 13.87 16.52 11.80
N GLY A 79 13.92 15.30 11.25
CA GLY A 79 15.03 14.38 11.42
C GLY A 79 16.37 14.99 10.95
N PRO A 80 17.50 14.33 11.20
CA PRO A 80 18.83 14.82 10.79
C PRO A 80 18.90 15.16 9.29
N SER A 81 18.95 16.45 8.93
CA SER A 81 19.00 16.91 7.54
C SER A 81 20.30 16.47 6.86
N ASP A 82 20.14 15.63 5.83
CA ASP A 82 21.14 15.18 4.85
C ASP A 82 22.47 14.65 5.39
N GLY A 83 22.76 13.39 5.07
CA GLY A 83 24.10 12.85 5.28
C GLY A 83 24.47 11.70 4.37
N LEU A 84 25.75 11.36 4.51
CA LEU A 84 26.51 10.40 3.72
C LEU A 84 25.95 8.98 3.88
N ASP A 85 25.87 8.29 2.74
CA ASP A 85 25.58 6.86 2.54
C ASP A 85 24.54 6.24 3.51
N PRO A 86 23.25 6.25 3.15
CA PRO A 86 22.20 5.61 3.96
C PRO A 86 22.27 4.08 3.94
N ALA A 87 23.16 3.47 3.14
CA ALA A 87 23.22 2.03 2.97
C ALA A 87 23.74 1.29 4.20
N GLY A 88 23.20 0.09 4.38
CA GLY A 88 23.56 -0.87 5.40
C GLY A 88 23.22 -2.29 4.94
N ALA A 89 23.90 -3.29 5.51
CA ALA A 89 23.52 -4.68 5.26
C ALA A 89 22.21 -5.02 6.00
N PRO A 90 21.49 -6.07 5.59
CA PRO A 90 20.43 -6.64 6.42
C PRO A 90 20.94 -6.93 7.83
N MET A 91 20.19 -6.49 8.85
CA MET A 91 20.58 -6.57 10.27
C MET A 91 21.83 -5.74 10.64
N GLU A 92 22.18 -4.72 9.86
CA GLU A 92 23.19 -3.72 10.27
C GLU A 92 22.79 -3.07 11.60
N SER A 93 23.79 -2.79 12.45
CA SER A 93 23.56 -2.18 13.76
C SER A 93 22.92 -0.79 13.64
N CYS A 94 21.85 -0.56 14.42
CA CYS A 94 21.24 0.75 14.58
C CYS A 94 22.19 1.77 15.19
N ASP A 95 23.26 1.33 15.88
CA ASP A 95 24.29 2.23 16.43
C ASP A 95 24.95 3.07 15.34
N ARG A 96 25.01 2.60 14.09
CA ARG A 96 25.56 3.39 12.99
C ARG A 96 24.76 4.66 12.75
N VAL A 97 23.43 4.57 12.73
CA VAL A 97 22.61 5.77 12.55
C VAL A 97 22.52 6.58 13.83
N LEU A 98 22.39 5.93 14.98
CA LEU A 98 22.31 6.62 16.27
C LEU A 98 23.64 7.33 16.63
N GLY A 99 24.76 6.83 16.14
CA GLY A 99 26.10 7.41 16.27
C GLY A 99 26.48 8.42 15.18
N GLY A 100 25.69 8.53 14.10
CA GLY A 100 25.93 9.45 12.98
C GLY A 100 26.87 8.92 11.89
N ASP A 101 27.21 7.63 11.90
CA ASP A 101 28.03 6.95 10.87
C ASP A 101 27.24 6.58 9.60
N ALA A 102 25.92 6.66 9.66
CA ALA A 102 25.00 6.53 8.53
C ALA A 102 23.85 7.51 8.74
N VAL A 103 23.39 8.17 7.67
CA VAL A 103 22.32 9.16 7.77
C VAL A 103 21.25 8.86 6.71
N PRO A 104 20.00 8.56 7.12
CA PRO A 104 18.90 8.37 6.19
C PRO A 104 18.68 9.59 5.29
N VAL A 105 18.34 9.34 4.03
CA VAL A 105 17.84 10.40 3.14
C VAL A 105 16.46 10.82 3.63
N MET A 106 16.23 12.13 3.76
CA MET A 106 14.93 12.68 4.17
C MET A 106 14.55 13.88 3.32
N GLY A 107 13.27 13.96 3.01
CA GLY A 107 12.64 15.07 2.34
C GLY A 107 12.33 16.25 3.27
N PRO A 108 11.71 17.31 2.74
CA PRO A 108 11.36 18.52 3.50
C PRO A 108 10.38 18.28 4.66
N ASP A 109 9.64 17.18 4.61
CA ASP A 109 8.70 16.73 5.63
C ASP A 109 9.38 15.93 6.76
N GLY A 110 10.67 15.62 6.64
CA GLY A 110 11.42 14.82 7.60
C GLY A 110 11.20 13.32 7.45
N LEU A 111 10.62 12.87 6.34
CA LEU A 111 10.44 11.46 5.98
C LEU A 111 11.32 11.10 4.80
N THR A 112 11.72 9.83 4.69
CA THR A 112 12.40 9.32 3.51
C THR A 112 11.43 9.36 2.33
N PRO A 113 11.76 10.06 1.23
CA PRO A 113 10.89 10.11 0.07
C PRO A 113 10.84 8.72 -0.61
N PRO A 114 9.74 8.36 -1.29
CA PRO A 114 9.57 7.03 -1.89
C PRO A 114 10.74 6.61 -2.78
N GLU A 115 11.29 7.51 -3.59
CA GLU A 115 12.42 7.25 -4.48
C GLU A 115 13.74 6.93 -3.75
N ALA A 116 13.83 7.22 -2.44
CA ALA A 116 15.00 6.94 -1.61
C ALA A 116 14.80 5.76 -0.64
N ASP A 117 13.58 5.19 -0.57
CA ASP A 117 13.28 4.02 0.25
C ASP A 117 13.76 2.73 -0.44
N GLN A 118 15.06 2.45 -0.27
CA GLN A 118 15.70 1.23 -0.77
C GLN A 118 15.79 0.15 0.32
N PRO A 119 15.71 -1.14 -0.01
CA PRO A 119 15.69 -2.22 0.97
C PRO A 119 16.95 -2.26 1.83
N ASP A 120 18.10 -1.88 1.30
CA ASP A 120 19.38 -1.85 2.01
C ASP A 120 19.66 -0.51 2.71
N HIS A 121 18.73 0.44 2.70
CA HIS A 121 18.92 1.72 3.36
C HIS A 121 18.30 1.76 4.75
N PHE A 122 18.92 2.54 5.64
CA PHE A 122 18.23 3.10 6.80
C PHE A 122 17.26 4.19 6.34
N VAL A 123 16.04 4.17 6.86
CA VAL A 123 14.95 5.06 6.42
C VAL A 123 14.18 5.63 7.60
N VAL A 124 13.54 6.79 7.39
CA VAL A 124 12.66 7.43 8.36
C VAL A 124 11.26 7.47 7.79
N LEU A 125 10.35 6.66 8.33
CA LEU A 125 8.98 6.54 7.84
C LEU A 125 7.99 6.87 8.96
N ALA A 126 6.77 7.26 8.59
CA ALA A 126 5.70 7.52 9.55
C ALA A 126 4.66 6.40 9.56
N LEU A 127 4.01 6.21 10.71
CA LEU A 127 2.70 5.56 10.77
C LEU A 127 1.68 6.50 10.14
N ASP A 128 0.74 5.93 9.38
CA ASP A 128 -0.28 6.55 8.52
C ASP A 128 -0.70 8.04 8.76
N GLU A 129 -1.03 8.71 7.65
CA GLU A 129 -0.94 10.13 7.25
C GLU A 129 -1.58 11.25 8.11
N GLU A 130 -1.93 11.04 9.38
CA GLU A 130 -2.31 12.18 10.23
C GLU A 130 -1.06 12.90 10.75
N ARG A 131 -0.74 14.05 10.13
CA ARG A 131 0.31 14.99 10.53
C ARG A 131 0.43 15.07 12.06
N GLY A 132 1.53 14.54 12.60
CA GLY A 132 1.78 14.47 14.04
C GLY A 132 2.06 13.06 14.58
N GLY A 133 2.00 12.02 13.73
CA GLY A 133 2.32 10.64 14.07
C GLY A 133 3.79 10.38 14.44
N ASP A 134 4.00 9.20 15.02
CA ASP A 134 5.32 8.66 15.37
C ASP A 134 6.17 8.49 14.10
N HIS A 135 7.38 9.06 14.11
CA HIS A 135 8.40 8.83 13.09
C HIS A 135 9.25 7.65 13.54
N TYR A 136 9.47 6.71 12.64
CA TYR A 136 10.22 5.49 12.85
C TYR A 136 11.52 5.57 12.08
N LEU A 137 12.64 5.56 12.80
CA LEU A 137 13.92 5.23 12.20
C LEU A 137 14.00 3.71 12.09
N LEU A 138 14.12 3.24 10.86
CA LEU A 138 14.10 1.84 10.51
C LEU A 138 15.45 1.41 9.93
N GLY A 139 15.86 0.20 10.28
CA GLY A 139 17.02 -0.45 9.68
C GLY A 139 16.75 -0.93 8.24
N PRO A 140 17.80 -1.40 7.55
CA PRO A 140 17.65 -2.15 6.30
C PRO A 140 16.64 -3.29 6.43
N SER A 141 15.89 -3.53 5.36
CA SER A 141 14.93 -4.62 5.25
C SER A 141 15.63 -5.97 5.36
N VAL A 142 15.07 -6.85 6.19
CA VAL A 142 15.56 -8.22 6.35
C VAL A 142 14.77 -9.21 5.50
N LEU A 143 13.54 -8.84 5.14
CA LEU A 143 12.62 -9.66 4.35
C LEU A 143 11.69 -8.75 3.54
N THR A 144 11.51 -9.07 2.27
CA THR A 144 10.56 -8.41 1.37
C THR A 144 9.32 -9.27 1.15
N GLY A 145 8.30 -8.72 0.49
CA GLY A 145 7.10 -9.44 0.06
C GLY A 145 7.37 -10.70 -0.77
N ASP A 146 8.54 -10.82 -1.41
CA ASP A 146 8.94 -12.03 -2.13
C ASP A 146 9.04 -13.26 -1.22
N GLY A 147 9.25 -13.06 0.07
CA GLY A 147 9.25 -14.13 1.08
C GLY A 147 7.87 -14.65 1.46
N LEU A 148 6.78 -13.98 1.05
CA LEU A 148 5.41 -14.42 1.30
C LEU A 148 4.96 -15.44 0.25
N SER A 149 4.19 -16.43 0.72
CA SER A 149 3.43 -17.34 -0.14
C SER A 149 1.95 -17.00 -0.18
N ASP A 150 1.39 -16.46 0.89
CA ASP A 150 -0.03 -16.11 0.97
C ASP A 150 -0.28 -15.01 2.01
N ALA A 151 -1.43 -14.35 1.90
CA ALA A 151 -1.93 -13.39 2.87
C ALA A 151 -3.46 -13.38 2.91
N ASP A 152 -4.03 -13.43 4.11
CA ASP A 152 -5.45 -13.56 4.35
C ASP A 152 -5.96 -12.55 5.37
N ALA A 153 -7.14 -12.00 5.13
CA ALA A 153 -7.84 -11.16 6.10
C ALA A 153 -8.69 -12.03 7.01
N ASP A 154 -8.32 -12.10 8.28
CA ASP A 154 -9.00 -12.90 9.28
C ASP A 154 -9.69 -12.00 10.32
N PHE A 155 -10.84 -12.47 10.81
CA PHE A 155 -11.51 -11.86 11.95
C PHE A 155 -11.30 -12.71 13.19
N PHE A 156 -10.47 -12.23 14.12
CA PHE A 156 -10.11 -12.94 15.34
C PHE A 156 -10.19 -12.00 16.55
N ASP A 157 -10.69 -12.51 17.67
CA ASP A 157 -10.85 -11.75 18.93
C ASP A 157 -11.55 -10.38 18.78
N PHE A 158 -12.59 -10.34 17.93
CA PHE A 158 -13.36 -9.13 17.58
C PHE A 158 -12.59 -8.05 16.80
N GLU A 159 -11.41 -8.37 16.29
CA GLU A 159 -10.59 -7.47 15.48
C GLU A 159 -10.30 -8.09 14.11
N TRP A 160 -10.18 -7.24 13.09
CA TRP A 160 -9.63 -7.67 11.81
C TRP A 160 -8.11 -7.63 11.87
N GLN A 161 -7.50 -8.66 11.30
CA GLN A 161 -6.06 -8.84 11.23
C GLN A 161 -5.69 -9.44 9.88
N VAL A 162 -4.43 -9.26 9.46
CA VAL A 162 -3.92 -9.88 8.24
C VAL A 162 -2.96 -11.00 8.62
N GLY A 163 -3.37 -12.24 8.39
CA GLY A 163 -2.53 -13.41 8.54
C GLY A 163 -1.58 -13.54 7.35
N LEU A 164 -0.31 -13.83 7.61
CA LEU A 164 0.70 -14.01 6.58
C LEU A 164 1.20 -15.44 6.59
N THR A 165 1.33 -16.01 5.40
CA THR A 165 2.01 -17.29 5.21
C THR A 165 3.33 -17.04 4.49
N LEU A 166 4.44 -17.40 5.11
CA LEU A 166 5.78 -17.29 4.54
C LEU A 166 6.15 -18.56 3.75
N LYS A 167 7.02 -18.37 2.75
CA LYS A 167 7.69 -19.46 2.02
C LYS A 167 8.63 -20.23 2.95
N ASP A 168 8.85 -21.49 2.63
CA ASP A 168 9.86 -22.30 3.31
C ASP A 168 11.28 -21.87 2.91
N GLY A 169 12.25 -22.16 3.79
CA GLY A 169 13.67 -21.94 3.51
C GLY A 169 14.21 -20.61 4.02
N ALA A 170 15.43 -20.28 3.57
CA ALA A 170 16.20 -19.15 4.08
C ALA A 170 15.63 -17.79 3.68
N GLU A 171 14.98 -17.70 2.52
CA GLU A 171 14.43 -16.44 1.97
C GLU A 171 13.01 -16.13 2.47
N GLY A 172 12.33 -17.08 3.14
CA GLY A 172 11.02 -16.88 3.74
C GLY A 172 11.08 -16.93 5.27
N ILE A 173 10.52 -18.00 5.86
CA ILE A 173 10.46 -18.17 7.32
C ILE A 173 11.84 -18.17 8.01
N GLY A 174 12.88 -18.61 7.32
CA GLY A 174 14.25 -18.57 7.83
C GLY A 174 14.75 -17.14 8.09
N ALA A 175 14.58 -16.23 7.12
CA ALA A 175 14.92 -14.83 7.25
C ALA A 175 14.09 -14.15 8.34
N PHE A 176 12.78 -14.43 8.38
CA PHE A 176 11.89 -13.88 9.42
C PHE A 176 12.30 -14.34 10.83
N ASN A 177 12.65 -15.61 11.01
CA ASN A 177 13.09 -16.13 12.30
C ASN A 177 14.47 -15.59 12.70
N ALA A 178 15.36 -15.32 11.74
CA ALA A 178 16.65 -14.68 12.02
C ALA A 178 16.44 -13.28 12.63
N VAL A 179 15.64 -12.42 11.99
CA VAL A 179 15.36 -11.09 12.54
C VAL A 179 14.54 -11.15 13.83
N SER A 180 13.62 -12.11 13.94
CA SER A 180 12.82 -12.30 15.16
C SER A 180 13.70 -12.62 16.36
N ALA A 181 14.72 -13.47 16.22
CA ALA A 181 15.67 -13.80 17.28
C ALA A 181 16.48 -12.59 17.75
N GLU A 182 16.93 -11.76 16.81
CA GLU A 182 17.65 -10.50 17.07
C GLU A 182 16.77 -9.51 17.84
N CYS A 183 15.55 -9.27 17.35
CA CYS A 183 14.58 -8.38 17.99
C CYS A 183 14.13 -8.90 19.36
N PHE A 184 13.90 -10.20 19.51
CA PHE A 184 13.55 -10.79 20.80
C PHE A 184 14.66 -10.60 21.83
N SER A 185 15.91 -10.74 21.41
CA SER A 185 17.09 -10.56 22.27
C SER A 185 17.40 -9.09 22.57
N GLY A 186 16.98 -8.18 21.69
CA GLY A 186 17.21 -6.74 21.82
C GLY A 186 18.65 -6.36 21.46
N THR A 187 19.19 -6.93 20.38
CA THR A 187 20.56 -6.66 19.91
C THR A 187 20.69 -5.26 19.31
N ALA A 188 21.91 -4.88 18.93
CA ALA A 188 22.14 -3.57 18.32
C ALA A 188 21.46 -3.41 16.94
N ALA A 189 21.18 -4.51 16.24
CA ALA A 189 20.41 -4.51 14.99
C ALA A 189 18.91 -4.29 15.20
N CYS A 190 18.37 -4.66 16.37
CA CYS A 190 16.97 -4.47 16.71
C CYS A 190 16.82 -4.11 18.21
N PRO A 191 17.18 -2.86 18.58
CA PRO A 191 17.29 -2.45 19.97
C PRO A 191 15.91 -2.34 20.64
N ARG A 192 15.89 -2.59 21.95
CA ARG A 192 14.69 -2.37 22.78
C ARG A 192 14.37 -0.88 22.85
N GLN A 193 13.12 -0.55 22.58
CA GLN A 193 12.62 0.82 22.61
C GLN A 193 12.08 1.15 24.01
N PRO A 194 12.10 2.42 24.44
CA PRO A 194 11.55 2.82 25.73
C PRO A 194 10.11 2.34 25.91
N GLY A 195 9.83 1.64 27.02
CA GLY A 195 8.49 1.08 27.31
C GLY A 195 8.22 -0.31 26.71
N PHE A 196 9.16 -0.88 25.95
CA PHE A 196 9.05 -2.23 25.39
C PHE A 196 10.09 -3.17 26.00
N THR A 197 9.72 -4.43 26.18
CA THR A 197 10.62 -5.46 26.73
C THR A 197 11.50 -6.10 25.65
N ASN A 198 11.04 -6.09 24.41
CA ASN A 198 11.72 -6.66 23.25
C ASN A 198 11.84 -5.61 22.14
N GLY A 199 12.69 -5.86 21.16
CA GLY A 199 12.77 -5.08 19.93
C GLY A 199 11.46 -5.16 19.13
N ARG A 200 11.26 -4.15 18.29
CA ARG A 200 10.08 -4.04 17.41
C ARG A 200 10.50 -4.26 15.97
N LEU A 201 9.63 -4.94 15.22
CA LEU A 201 9.79 -5.16 13.79
C LEU A 201 8.69 -4.38 13.08
N ALA A 202 9.05 -3.35 12.35
CA ALA A 202 8.11 -2.59 11.55
C ALA A 202 7.76 -3.35 10.28
N ILE A 203 6.48 -3.30 9.94
CA ILE A 203 5.90 -3.80 8.71
C ILE A 203 5.57 -2.58 7.87
N VAL A 204 6.30 -2.45 6.77
CA VAL A 204 6.20 -1.32 5.85
C VAL A 204 5.54 -1.80 4.57
N LEU A 205 4.62 -1.01 4.04
CA LEU A 205 3.98 -1.22 2.74
C LEU A 205 4.07 0.08 1.95
N ASP A 206 4.69 0.04 0.76
CA ASP A 206 4.84 1.19 -0.14
C ASP A 206 5.37 2.46 0.56
N GLY A 207 6.44 2.31 1.35
CA GLY A 207 7.07 3.41 2.08
C GLY A 207 6.29 3.93 3.30
N LYS A 208 5.21 3.26 3.72
CA LYS A 208 4.43 3.63 4.90
C LYS A 208 4.51 2.55 5.96
N VAL A 209 4.68 2.93 7.23
CA VAL A 209 4.60 1.97 8.33
C VAL A 209 3.13 1.62 8.53
N ILE A 210 2.79 0.36 8.33
CA ILE A 210 1.45 -0.15 8.63
C ILE A 210 1.34 -0.42 10.12
N THR A 211 2.28 -1.18 10.68
CA THR A 211 2.35 -1.48 12.12
C THR A 211 3.80 -1.72 12.55
N ALA A 212 4.08 -1.56 13.84
CA ALA A 212 5.41 -1.85 14.40
C ALA A 212 5.31 -2.64 15.72
N PRO A 213 4.82 -3.89 15.69
CA PRO A 213 4.66 -4.70 16.89
C PRO A 213 6.01 -5.10 17.52
N GLN A 214 5.96 -5.41 18.82
CA GLN A 214 7.08 -6.04 19.51
C GLN A 214 7.13 -7.54 19.18
N ILE A 215 8.33 -8.07 18.94
CA ILE A 215 8.52 -9.50 18.73
C ILE A 215 8.47 -10.22 20.07
N ARG A 216 7.56 -11.19 20.23
CA ARG A 216 7.32 -11.91 21.50
C ARG A 216 7.90 -13.31 21.56
N ALA A 217 8.40 -13.83 20.45
CA ALA A 217 9.06 -15.12 20.39
C ALA A 217 10.31 -15.01 19.50
N PRO A 218 11.38 -15.78 19.77
CA PRO A 218 12.59 -15.77 18.95
C PRO A 218 12.39 -16.45 17.58
N GLY A 219 11.28 -17.14 17.38
CA GLY A 219 10.92 -17.78 16.11
C GLY A 219 9.43 -18.12 16.07
N PHE A 220 8.93 -18.29 14.86
CA PHE A 220 7.53 -18.50 14.51
C PHE A 220 7.41 -19.64 13.52
N GLU A 221 6.21 -20.21 13.44
CA GLU A 221 5.79 -21.08 12.34
C GLU A 221 5.43 -20.20 11.14
N ARG A 222 5.50 -20.78 9.92
CA ARG A 222 5.40 -20.02 8.67
C ARG A 222 4.05 -19.33 8.46
N ASP A 223 3.01 -19.82 9.11
CA ASP A 223 1.60 -19.41 9.04
C ASP A 223 1.10 -18.78 10.37
N ALA A 224 2.01 -18.49 11.30
CA ALA A 224 1.69 -17.93 12.61
C ALA A 224 2.01 -16.42 12.71
N ILE A 225 2.33 -15.75 11.60
CA ILE A 225 2.62 -14.31 11.56
C ILE A 225 1.33 -13.56 11.26
N VAL A 226 1.05 -12.53 12.08
CA VAL A 226 -0.16 -11.73 11.97
C VAL A 226 0.19 -10.25 12.05
N ILE A 227 -0.36 -9.46 11.14
CA ILE A 227 -0.37 -8.00 11.18
C ILE A 227 -1.63 -7.56 11.92
N SER A 228 -1.47 -6.92 13.08
CA SER A 228 -2.56 -6.37 13.88
C SER A 228 -2.37 -4.87 14.11
N GLY A 229 -3.46 -4.11 14.02
CA GLY A 229 -3.38 -2.64 14.08
C GLY A 229 -4.72 -1.92 14.15
N GLY A 230 -5.81 -2.62 14.50
CA GLY A 230 -7.15 -2.03 14.49
C GLY A 230 -7.70 -1.84 13.08
N PHE A 231 -7.44 -2.79 12.17
CA PHE A 231 -8.04 -2.77 10.83
C PHE A 231 -9.56 -2.84 10.93
N ASP A 232 -10.24 -2.16 10.01
CA ASP A 232 -11.60 -2.54 9.66
C ASP A 232 -11.57 -3.70 8.66
N LYS A 233 -12.75 -4.25 8.36
CA LYS A 233 -12.88 -5.36 7.41
C LYS A 233 -12.21 -5.02 6.08
N GLN A 234 -12.49 -3.82 5.58
CA GLN A 234 -12.16 -3.40 4.24
C GLN A 234 -10.65 -3.20 4.10
N GLY A 235 -10.01 -2.53 5.05
CA GLY A 235 -8.57 -2.32 5.09
C GLY A 235 -7.79 -3.62 5.26
N ALA A 236 -8.29 -4.58 6.05
CA ALA A 236 -7.66 -5.89 6.16
C ALA A 236 -7.74 -6.67 4.84
N GLU A 237 -8.90 -6.70 4.18
CA GLU A 237 -9.09 -7.33 2.87
C GLU A 237 -8.20 -6.69 1.80
N ASP A 238 -8.08 -5.36 1.83
CA ASP A 238 -7.28 -4.58 0.88
C ASP A 238 -5.78 -4.86 1.04
N VAL A 239 -5.28 -4.86 2.28
CA VAL A 239 -3.88 -5.21 2.56
C VAL A 239 -3.61 -6.67 2.21
N ALA A 240 -4.47 -7.61 2.62
CA ALA A 240 -4.30 -9.03 2.30
C ALA A 240 -4.27 -9.29 0.78
N LEU A 241 -5.18 -8.67 0.02
CA LEU A 241 -5.23 -8.74 -1.44
C LEU A 241 -3.92 -8.25 -2.07
N SER A 242 -3.42 -7.10 -1.60
CA SER A 242 -2.20 -6.48 -2.13
C SER A 242 -0.97 -7.37 -1.88
N LEU A 243 -0.87 -7.98 -0.70
CA LEU A 243 0.24 -8.85 -0.30
C LEU A 243 0.21 -10.21 -1.00
N ARG A 244 -0.98 -10.79 -1.20
CA ARG A 244 -1.14 -12.14 -1.76
C ARG A 244 -0.61 -12.26 -3.18
N TYR A 245 -0.83 -11.25 -4.00
CA TYR A 245 -0.43 -11.27 -5.42
C TYR A 245 0.96 -10.70 -5.67
N GLY A 246 1.71 -10.39 -4.60
CA GLY A 246 3.06 -9.86 -4.67
C GLY A 246 3.12 -8.40 -5.13
N ALA A 247 4.34 -7.85 -5.12
CA ALA A 247 4.57 -6.48 -5.53
C ALA A 247 4.51 -6.35 -7.07
N LEU A 248 3.96 -5.24 -7.58
CA LEU A 248 4.10 -4.90 -8.99
C LEU A 248 5.58 -4.60 -9.29
N PRO A 249 6.13 -5.09 -10.41
CA PRO A 249 7.52 -4.78 -10.79
C PRO A 249 7.67 -3.32 -11.27
N VAL A 250 6.56 -2.59 -11.43
CA VAL A 250 6.51 -1.24 -11.95
C VAL A 250 5.46 -0.46 -11.18
N GLU A 251 5.82 0.74 -10.73
CA GLU A 251 4.88 1.66 -10.13
C GLU A 251 3.96 2.29 -11.20
N LEU A 252 2.66 2.21 -10.94
CA LEU A 252 1.62 2.65 -11.86
C LEU A 252 0.79 3.76 -11.24
N GLU A 253 0.63 4.87 -11.97
CA GLU A 253 -0.28 5.93 -11.57
C GLU A 253 -1.56 5.91 -12.41
N PRO A 254 -2.74 6.10 -11.80
CA PRO A 254 -3.98 6.30 -12.53
C PRO A 254 -3.92 7.60 -13.33
N GLU A 255 -3.88 7.46 -14.64
CA GLU A 255 -4.08 8.58 -15.57
C GLU A 255 -5.57 8.93 -15.52
N ASN A 256 -5.89 9.95 -14.72
CA ASN A 256 -7.22 10.53 -14.65
C ASN A 256 -7.58 11.13 -16.03
N THR A 257 -8.25 10.34 -16.88
CA THR A 257 -9.15 10.94 -17.87
C THR A 257 -10.23 11.64 -17.06
N GLN A 258 -10.16 12.97 -17.01
CA GLN A 258 -11.14 13.86 -16.39
C GLN A 258 -12.52 13.22 -16.43
N VAL A 259 -12.94 12.66 -15.30
CA VAL A 259 -14.33 12.26 -15.12
C VAL A 259 -15.06 13.60 -15.15
N VAL A 260 -15.63 13.95 -16.29
CA VAL A 260 -16.68 14.97 -16.33
C VAL A 260 -17.79 14.40 -15.47
N SER A 261 -17.79 14.83 -14.22
CA SER A 261 -18.67 14.31 -13.19
C SER A 261 -20.14 14.49 -13.61
N ALA A 262 -20.97 13.57 -13.15
CA ALA A 262 -22.40 13.47 -13.40
C ALA A 262 -23.22 14.73 -13.05
N THR A 263 -22.60 15.80 -12.55
CA THR A 263 -23.19 17.10 -12.25
C THR A 263 -23.82 17.77 -13.48
N ILE A 264 -23.25 17.60 -14.68
CA ILE A 264 -23.90 18.07 -15.92
C ILE A 264 -25.14 17.21 -16.23
N GLY A 265 -25.14 15.93 -15.83
CA GLY A 265 -26.24 15.00 -16.06
C GLY A 265 -27.49 15.33 -15.24
N GLU A 266 -27.35 15.65 -13.96
CA GLU A 266 -28.50 16.00 -13.11
C GLU A 266 -29.16 17.32 -13.55
N ASP A 267 -28.35 18.37 -13.81
CA ASP A 267 -28.86 19.64 -14.33
C ASP A 267 -29.49 19.49 -15.73
N SER A 268 -28.92 18.65 -16.59
CA SER A 268 -29.47 18.36 -17.92
C SER A 268 -30.75 17.54 -17.85
N LEU A 269 -30.86 16.60 -16.91
CA LEU A 269 -32.05 15.79 -16.68
C LEU A 269 -33.20 16.68 -16.20
N ASP A 270 -32.93 17.53 -15.22
CA ASP A 270 -33.93 18.39 -14.59
C ASP A 270 -34.43 19.48 -15.55
N ALA A 271 -33.52 20.06 -16.36
CA ALA A 271 -33.85 20.96 -17.45
C ALA A 271 -34.65 20.26 -18.57
N GLY A 272 -34.26 19.04 -18.93
CA GLY A 272 -34.96 18.22 -19.93
C GLY A 272 -36.39 17.87 -19.52
N ILE A 273 -36.59 17.48 -18.26
CA ILE A 273 -37.92 17.17 -17.70
C ILE A 273 -38.81 18.42 -17.72
N ARG A 274 -38.30 19.58 -17.27
CA ARG A 274 -39.06 20.85 -17.31
C ARG A 274 -39.42 21.25 -18.73
N ALA A 275 -38.48 21.18 -19.67
CA ALA A 275 -38.74 21.49 -21.08
C ALA A 275 -39.79 20.54 -21.68
N GLY A 276 -39.74 19.25 -21.35
CA GLY A 276 -40.71 18.24 -21.77
C GLY A 276 -42.13 18.53 -21.26
N ILE A 277 -42.27 18.86 -19.97
CA ILE A 277 -43.57 19.20 -19.36
C ILE A 277 -44.17 20.46 -20.02
N ILE A 278 -43.35 21.51 -20.20
CA ILE A 278 -43.80 22.75 -20.84
C ILE A 278 -44.22 22.50 -22.30
N GLY A 279 -43.44 21.73 -23.05
CA GLY A 279 -43.75 21.38 -24.43
C GLY A 279 -45.06 20.59 -24.54
N LEU A 280 -45.25 19.58 -23.70
CA LEU A 280 -46.48 18.78 -23.66
C LEU A 280 -47.71 19.64 -23.32
N ALA A 281 -47.59 20.54 -22.35
CA ALA A 281 -48.67 21.45 -21.95
C ALA A 281 -49.05 22.41 -23.08
N LEU A 282 -48.07 22.96 -23.80
CA LEU A 282 -48.31 23.83 -24.96
C LEU A 282 -49.04 23.09 -26.10
N VAL A 283 -48.63 21.85 -26.40
CA VAL A 283 -49.30 21.03 -27.42
C VAL A 283 -50.74 20.72 -27.02
N ALA A 284 -50.98 20.35 -25.76
CA ALA A 284 -52.33 20.08 -25.25
C ALA A 284 -53.23 21.33 -25.32
N ALA A 285 -52.70 22.49 -24.93
CA ALA A 285 -53.43 23.76 -25.02
C ALA A 285 -53.75 24.14 -26.47
N PHE A 286 -52.79 23.94 -27.39
CA PHE A 286 -53.00 24.17 -28.82
C PHE A 286 -54.09 23.25 -29.40
N MET A 287 -54.06 21.95 -29.07
CA MET A 287 -55.10 21.01 -29.51
C MET A 287 -56.49 21.44 -29.02
N LEU A 288 -56.62 21.86 -27.75
CA LEU A 288 -57.89 22.34 -27.20
C LEU A 288 -58.39 23.63 -27.85
N ALA A 289 -57.49 24.50 -28.31
CA ALA A 289 -57.85 25.73 -29.00
C ALA A 289 -58.24 25.50 -30.47
N TYR A 290 -57.57 24.55 -31.15
CA TYR A 290 -57.75 24.31 -32.58
C TYR A 290 -58.87 23.31 -32.90
N TYR A 291 -59.10 22.32 -32.04
CA TYR A 291 -60.15 21.29 -32.20
C TYR A 291 -61.43 21.58 -31.41
N ARG A 292 -61.57 22.80 -30.90
CA ARG A 292 -62.86 23.35 -30.48
C ARG A 292 -63.61 23.92 -31.67
#